data_AF-A0A8S3FPL5-F1
#
_entry.id   AF-A0A8S3FPL5-F1
#
_cell.length_a   1.000
_cell.length_b   1.000
_cell.length_c   1.000
_cell.angle_alpha   90.00
_cell.angle_beta   90.00
_cell.angle_gamma   90.00
#
_symmetry.space_group_name_H-M   'P 1'
#
loop_
_entity.id
_entity.type
_entity.pdbx_description
1 polymer ?
#
loop_
_entity_poly.entity_id
_entity_poly.type
_entity_poly.pdbx_seq_one_letter_code
_entity_poly.pdbx_strand_id
1 'polypeptide(L)'
;RAKIVQNWSQTGGALILGYEMFRLMVIKKNSTTKTSKVNASRPITPVVVDLEEEEKNFEAMEDVRNALLNPDLIICDEGHRIKNHQAGVAIALKSIRTQRRIVLTGYPLQNNLI
;
A
#
# COMPACT_ATOMS: atom_id res chain seq x y z
N ARG A 1 8.42 9.37 1.68
CA ARG A 1 7.79 8.14 2.21
C ARG A 1 8.53 6.89 1.73
N ALA A 2 8.73 6.71 0.42
CA ALA A 2 9.56 5.63 -0.15
C ALA A 2 10.93 5.46 0.53
N LYS A 3 11.67 6.57 0.69
CA LYS A 3 12.97 6.61 1.38
C LYS A 3 12.96 6.05 2.81
N ILE A 4 11.86 6.21 3.56
CA ILE A 4 11.74 5.68 4.93
C ILE A 4 11.62 4.16 4.90
N VAL A 5 10.80 3.63 3.99
CA VAL A 5 10.61 2.19 3.82
C VAL A 5 11.89 1.53 3.31
N GLN A 6 12.58 2.16 2.36
CA GLN A 6 13.87 1.68 1.87
C GLN A 6 14.93 1.65 2.97
N ASN A 7 15.03 2.71 3.77
CA ASN A 7 15.95 2.74 4.91
C ASN A 7 15.63 1.63 5.91
N TRP A 8 14.35 1.50 6.31
CA TRP A 8 13.90 0.41 7.19
C TRP A 8 14.21 -0.98 6.61
N SER A 9 14.02 -1.17 5.30
CA SER A 9 14.34 -2.44 4.63
C SER A 9 15.83 -2.79 4.68
N GLN A 10 16.72 -1.79 4.73
CA GLN A 10 18.17 -1.99 4.76
C GLN A 10 18.71 -2.10 6.19
N THR A 11 18.22 -1.26 7.10
CA THR A 11 18.70 -1.19 8.49
C THR A 11 17.99 -2.17 9.42
N GLY A 12 16.79 -2.62 9.04
CA GLY A 12 15.89 -3.34 9.92
C GLY A 12 15.21 -2.44 10.95
N GLY A 13 14.56 -3.06 11.94
CA GLY A 13 13.82 -2.38 13.00
C GLY A 13 12.30 -2.50 12.84
N ALA A 14 11.55 -1.62 13.50
CA ALA A 14 10.08 -1.60 13.45
C ALA A 14 9.57 -0.48 12.53
N LEU A 15 8.69 -0.83 11.60
CA LEU A 15 7.97 0.13 10.75
C LEU A 15 6.50 0.19 11.19
N ILE A 16 6.04 1.39 11.52
CA ILE A 16 4.63 1.65 11.83
C ILE A 16 3.99 2.30 10.60
N LEU A 17 2.89 1.70 10.13
CA LEU A 17 2.21 2.12 8.93
C LEU A 17 0.69 1.97 9.10
N GLY A 18 -0.06 3.01 8.75
CA GLY A 18 -1.52 2.93 8.71
C GLY A 18 -2.01 2.03 7.56
N TYR A 19 -3.13 1.33 7.77
CA TYR A 19 -3.72 0.40 6.79
C TYR A 19 -3.92 1.01 5.40
N GLU A 20 -4.43 2.26 5.32
CA GLU A 20 -4.62 2.94 4.03
C GLU A 20 -3.31 3.24 3.33
N MET A 21 -2.26 3.61 4.08
CA MET A 21 -0.94 3.86 3.49
C MET A 21 -0.34 2.57 2.93
N PHE A 22 -0.44 1.48 3.70
CA PHE A 22 -0.01 0.15 3.27
C PHE A 22 -0.74 -0.27 1.99
N ARG A 23 -2.08 -0.13 1.96
CA ARG A 23 -2.89 -0.44 0.78
C ARG A 23 -2.45 0.36 -0.45
N LEU A 24 -2.27 1.66 -0.31
CA LEU A 24 -1.87 2.55 -1.42
C LEU A 24 -0.46 2.25 -1.95
N MET A 25 0.45 1.77 -1.10
CA MET A 25 1.81 1.40 -1.50
C MET A 25 1.90 0.01 -2.12
N VAL A 26 0.98 -0.90 -1.77
CA VAL A 26 1.00 -2.29 -2.25
C VAL A 26 0.17 -2.53 -3.51
N ILE A 27 -0.99 -1.87 -3.64
CA ILE A 27 -1.87 -2.04 -4.79
C ILE A 27 -1.36 -1.18 -5.95
N LYS A 28 -1.04 -1.83 -7.07
CA LYS A 28 -0.69 -1.14 -8.32
C LYS A 28 -1.90 -0.34 -8.81
N LYS A 29 -1.71 0.95 -9.13
CA LYS A 29 -2.67 1.64 -9.98
C LYS A 29 -2.57 0.98 -11.36
N ASN A 30 -3.62 0.28 -11.78
CA ASN A 30 -3.74 -0.11 -13.18
C ASN A 30 -3.80 1.19 -13.98
N SER A 31 -2.74 1.47 -14.73
CA SER A 31 -2.70 2.55 -15.71
C SER A 31 -3.59 2.16 -16.90
N THR A 32 -4.90 2.14 -16.69
CA THR A 32 -5.91 2.02 -17.75
C THR A 32 -7.05 2.97 -17.45
N THR A 33 -6.86 4.24 -17.78
CA THR A 33 -7.80 5.07 -18.55
C THR A 33 -7.20 6.48 -18.73
N LYS A 34 -6.26 6.60 -19.69
CA LYS A 34 -6.20 7.81 -20.51
C LYS A 34 -7.43 7.81 -21.42
N THR A 35 -8.60 8.16 -20.87
CA THR A 35 -9.77 8.60 -21.64
C THR A 35 -10.30 9.84 -20.95
N SER A 36 -9.71 10.97 -21.35
CA SER A 36 -10.36 12.24 -21.60
C SER A 36 -11.80 12.39 -21.03
N LYS A 37 -11.91 12.87 -19.80
CA LYS A 37 -12.96 13.84 -19.48
C LYS A 37 -12.28 15.15 -19.10
N VAL A 38 -12.15 15.97 -20.13
CA VAL A 38 -11.78 17.38 -20.09
C VAL A 38 -12.73 18.07 -19.12
N ASN A 39 -12.30 18.31 -17.89
CA ASN A 39 -12.89 19.38 -17.10
C ASN A 39 -12.34 20.70 -17.67
N ALA A 40 -13.16 21.34 -18.48
CA ALA A 40 -12.91 22.63 -19.08
C ALA A 40 -12.82 23.70 -17.98
N SER A 41 -11.60 24.01 -17.50
CA SER A 41 -11.30 25.27 -16.78
C SER A 41 -9.83 25.48 -16.37
N ARG A 42 -8.85 24.72 -16.87
CA ARG A 42 -7.42 25.01 -16.58
C ARG A 42 -6.60 25.22 -17.85
N PRO A 43 -5.71 26.24 -17.87
CA PRO A 43 -4.91 26.56 -19.05
C PRO A 43 -4.05 25.37 -19.44
N ILE A 44 -4.03 25.08 -20.74
CA ILE A 44 -3.21 24.04 -21.37
C ILE A 44 -1.76 24.51 -21.32
N THR A 45 -1.05 24.15 -20.25
CA THR A 45 0.42 24.07 -20.29
C THR A 45 0.79 22.71 -20.84
N PRO A 46 1.70 22.61 -21.83
CA PRO A 46 2.19 21.31 -22.29
C PRO A 46 2.89 20.63 -21.12
N VAL A 47 2.30 19.54 -20.61
CA VAL A 47 2.92 18.70 -19.59
C VAL A 47 4.02 17.92 -20.30
N VAL A 48 5.26 18.40 -20.22
CA VAL A 48 6.43 17.62 -20.62
C VAL A 48 6.58 16.53 -19.56
N VAL A 49 6.10 15.33 -19.89
CA VAL A 49 6.30 14.15 -19.03
C VAL A 49 7.71 13.68 -19.26
N ASP A 50 8.60 13.96 -18.31
CA ASP A 50 9.97 13.43 -18.33
C ASP A 50 9.91 11.91 -18.08
N LEU A 51 10.14 11.15 -19.15
CA LEU A 51 10.03 9.69 -19.14
C LEU A 51 11.05 9.05 -18.19
N GLU A 52 12.22 9.67 -18.01
CA GLU A 52 13.29 9.15 -17.15
C GLU A 52 12.94 9.30 -15.66
N GLU A 53 12.30 10.41 -15.28
CA GLU A 53 11.83 10.62 -13.91
C GLU A 53 10.65 9.70 -13.56
N GLU A 54 9.76 9.43 -14.52
CA GLU A 54 8.63 8.51 -14.33
C GLU A 54 9.11 7.06 -14.14
N GLU A 55 10.14 6.65 -14.89
CA GLU A 55 10.76 5.32 -14.79
C GLU A 55 11.46 5.09 -13.43
N LYS A 56 12.27 6.06 -12.97
CA LYS A 56 12.91 6.01 -11.64
C LYS A 56 11.90 5.97 -10.50
N ASN A 57 10.80 6.72 -10.63
CA ASN A 57 9.72 6.69 -9.63
C ASN A 57 8.99 5.35 -9.61
N PHE A 58 8.82 4.70 -10.76
CA PHE A 58 8.22 3.38 -10.85
C PHE A 58 9.09 2.32 -10.19
N GLU A 59 10.40 2.32 -10.47
CA GLU A 59 11.37 1.39 -9.87
C GLU A 59 11.42 1.55 -8.34
N ALA A 60 11.56 2.78 -7.85
CA ALA A 60 11.56 3.05 -6.40
C ALA A 60 10.27 2.61 -5.71
N MET A 61 9.13 2.66 -6.40
CA MET A 61 7.85 2.18 -5.87
C MET A 61 7.76 0.64 -5.83
N GLU A 62 8.35 -0.07 -6.79
CA GLU A 62 8.40 -1.54 -6.76
C GLU A 62 9.32 -2.05 -5.65
N ASP A 63 10.45 -1.38 -5.39
CA ASP A 63 11.33 -1.70 -4.26
C ASP A 63 10.62 -1.56 -2.91
N VAL A 64 9.91 -0.44 -2.73
CA VAL A 64 9.09 -0.19 -1.53
C VAL A 64 8.03 -1.29 -1.38
N ARG A 65 7.38 -1.67 -2.47
CA ARG A 65 6.36 -2.72 -2.47
C ARG A 65 6.97 -4.06 -2.06
N ASN A 66 8.10 -4.44 -2.63
CA ASN A 66 8.79 -5.68 -2.31
C ASN A 66 9.24 -5.72 -0.84
N ALA A 67 9.75 -4.61 -0.31
CA ALA A 67 10.11 -4.48 1.10
C ALA A 67 8.90 -4.69 2.04
N LEU A 68 7.76 -4.05 1.72
CA LEU A 68 6.54 -4.17 2.55
C LEU A 68 5.87 -5.54 2.47
N LEU A 69 6.10 -6.30 1.40
CA LEU A 69 5.48 -7.62 1.20
C LEU A 69 6.26 -8.78 1.83
N ASN A 70 7.51 -8.58 2.25
CA ASN A 70 8.34 -9.67 2.79
C ASN A 70 8.92 -9.34 4.19
N PRO A 71 8.13 -8.92 5.19
CA PRO A 71 8.61 -8.70 6.55
C PRO A 71 8.76 -10.01 7.33
N ASP A 72 9.63 -10.02 8.35
CA ASP A 72 9.80 -11.18 9.26
C ASP A 72 8.61 -11.39 10.20
N LEU A 73 7.90 -10.31 10.55
CA LEU A 73 6.74 -10.29 11.44
C LEU A 73 5.81 -9.14 11.02
N ILE A 74 4.50 -9.40 11.05
CA ILE A 74 3.49 -8.34 10.99
C ILE A 74 2.61 -8.36 12.24
N ILE A 75 2.34 -7.16 12.75
CA ILE A 75 1.38 -6.93 13.83
C ILE A 75 0.30 -5.99 13.30
N CYS A 76 -0.94 -6.46 13.35
CA CYS A 76 -2.11 -5.70 12.94
C CYS A 76 -2.92 -5.31 14.18
N ASP A 77 -3.08 -4.01 14.41
CA ASP A 77 -3.93 -3.50 15.49
C ASP A 77 -5.39 -3.35 15.03
N GLU A 78 -6.33 -3.46 15.95
CA GLU A 78 -7.77 -3.41 15.73
C GLU A 78 -8.24 -4.33 14.57
N GLY A 79 -7.94 -5.62 14.71
CA GLY A 79 -8.17 -6.65 13.68
C GLY A 79 -9.60 -6.70 13.12
N HIS A 80 -10.59 -6.25 13.89
CA HIS A 80 -11.97 -6.12 13.40
C HIS A 80 -12.09 -5.18 12.17
N ARG A 81 -11.18 -4.21 12.02
CA ARG A 81 -11.10 -3.34 10.82
C ARG A 81 -10.75 -4.16 9.57
N ILE A 82 -9.97 -5.21 9.68
CA ILE A 82 -9.56 -6.02 8.52
C ILE A 82 -10.76 -6.75 7.90
N LYS A 83 -11.74 -7.15 8.72
CA LYS A 83 -12.92 -7.94 8.28
C LYS A 83 -13.79 -7.20 7.26
N ASN A 84 -13.92 -5.88 7.37
CA ASN A 84 -14.95 -5.12 6.61
C ASN A 84 -14.50 -3.74 6.08
N HIS A 85 -13.32 -3.24 6.44
CA HIS A 85 -12.95 -1.83 6.23
C HIS A 85 -12.32 -1.56 4.85
N GLN A 86 -12.98 -1.97 3.76
CA GLN A 86 -12.54 -1.95 2.35
C GLN A 86 -11.81 -3.22 1.90
N ALA A 87 -12.39 -3.92 0.93
CA ALA A 87 -11.83 -5.14 0.33
C ALA A 87 -10.35 -4.99 -0.08
N GLY A 88 -9.92 -3.79 -0.47
CA GLY A 88 -8.55 -3.52 -0.85
C GLY A 88 -7.51 -3.71 0.26
N VAL A 89 -7.82 -3.34 1.51
CA VAL A 89 -6.85 -3.51 2.63
C VAL A 89 -6.66 -5.00 2.93
N ALA A 90 -7.76 -5.75 3.00
CA ALA A 90 -7.72 -7.20 3.23
C ALA A 90 -6.94 -7.93 2.11
N ILE A 91 -7.17 -7.55 0.84
CA ILE A 91 -6.41 -8.09 -0.31
C ILE A 91 -4.92 -7.75 -0.19
N ALA A 92 -4.58 -6.50 0.15
CA ALA A 92 -3.19 -6.10 0.33
C ALA A 92 -2.51 -6.88 1.47
N LEU A 93 -3.16 -7.02 2.63
CA LEU A 93 -2.61 -7.76 3.77
C LEU A 93 -2.45 -9.26 3.47
N LYS A 94 -3.36 -9.83 2.66
CA LYS A 94 -3.26 -11.21 2.17
C LYS A 94 -2.02 -11.42 1.29
N SER A 95 -1.57 -10.40 0.58
CA SER A 95 -0.41 -10.49 -0.32
C SER A 95 0.95 -10.51 0.41
N ILE A 96 0.98 -10.16 1.70
CA ILE A 96 2.20 -10.22 2.52
C ILE A 96 2.65 -11.67 2.66
N ARG A 97 3.95 -11.91 2.49
CA ARG A 97 4.63 -13.19 2.68
C ARG A 97 5.43 -13.11 3.96
N THR A 98 4.90 -13.69 5.01
CA THR A 98 5.57 -13.79 6.31
C THR A 98 5.08 -15.03 7.05
N GLN A 99 5.96 -15.66 7.82
CA GLN A 99 5.64 -16.82 8.63
C GLN A 99 4.93 -16.44 9.94
N ARG A 100 5.06 -15.18 10.39
CA ARG A 100 4.61 -14.75 11.73
C ARG A 100 3.63 -13.60 11.58
N ARG A 101 2.38 -13.81 12.03
CA ARG A 101 1.31 -12.81 11.97
C ARG A 101 0.63 -12.71 13.32
N ILE A 102 0.54 -11.51 13.86
CA ILE A 102 -0.18 -11.21 15.10
C ILE A 102 -1.28 -10.22 14.77
N VAL A 103 -2.49 -10.48 15.29
CA VAL A 103 -3.62 -9.56 15.19
C VAL A 103 -4.08 -9.24 16.60
N LEU A 104 -4.11 -7.96 16.94
CA LEU A 104 -4.64 -7.44 18.19
C LEU A 104 -6.07 -6.96 17.94
N THR A 105 -7.01 -7.30 18.81
CA THR A 105 -8.39 -6.83 18.71
C THR A 105 -9.04 -6.82 20.09
N GLY A 106 -9.77 -5.74 20.41
CA GLY A 106 -10.59 -5.66 21.62
C GLY A 106 -11.92 -6.42 21.51
N TYR A 107 -12.32 -6.83 20.30
CA TYR A 107 -13.62 -7.47 20.03
C TYR A 107 -13.38 -8.74 19.21
N PRO A 108 -13.18 -9.91 19.87
CA PRO A 108 -12.70 -11.12 19.20
C PRO A 108 -13.68 -11.66 18.15
N LEU A 109 -14.99 -11.60 18.42
CA LEU A 109 -16.05 -12.16 17.58
C LEU A 109 -17.33 -11.33 17.73
N GLN A 110 -17.56 -10.36 16.85
CA GLN A 110 -18.90 -9.84 16.65
C GLN A 110 -19.61 -10.77 15.66
N ASN A 111 -20.60 -11.50 16.20
CA ASN A 111 -21.38 -12.57 15.56
C ASN A 111 -21.77 -12.25 14.11
N ASN A 112 -21.23 -13.08 13.20
CA ASN A 112 -21.70 -13.40 11.84
C ASN A 112 -20.65 -14.39 11.29
N LEU A 113 -20.56 -15.55 11.95
CA LEU A 113 -19.96 -16.76 11.41
C LEU A 113 -21.14 -17.62 10.95
N ILE A 114 -21.72 -17.28 9.80
CA ILE A 114 -22.64 -18.17 9.09
C ILE A 114 -21.89 -18.64 7.85
#